data_AF-A0A812KES9-F1
#
_entry.id   AF-A0A812KES9-F1
#
_cell.length_a   1.000
_cell.length_b   1.000
_cell.length_c   1.000
_cell.angle_alpha   90.00
_cell.angle_beta   90.00
_cell.angle_gamma   90.00
#
_symmetry.space_group_name_H-M   'P 1'
#
loop_
_entity.id
_entity.type
_entity.pdbx_description
1 polymer ?
#
loop_
_entity_poly.entity_id
_entity_poly.type
_entity_poly.pdbx_seq_one_letter_code
_entity_poly.pdbx_strand_id
1 'polypeptide(L)'
;MAYVIFSYWVFDVPASFITGYDSGGILEMRFAVVARNYVRGWLIPDIIVLSLDIVIFIVFGVSSSTEGDDSLPSFRIARALRLMRFARLLRLHKMWHLVDDLLDRVKTDSFLLTIKIVRSLAVVLAINHYVSCAFLAMALLFEEQSLTWLVLADLDQVPFTTQYLSALHWSLTQFMPATNNIAPNSATERVFAIFVVLIGLAVFSSFISG
;
A
#
# COMPACT_ATOMS: atom_id res chain seq x y z
N MET A 1 -7.55 -13.00 13.28
CA MET A 1 -7.36 -11.71 12.59
C MET A 1 -7.66 -11.80 11.09
N ALA A 2 -6.88 -12.56 10.29
CA ALA A 2 -7.07 -12.61 8.83
C ALA A 2 -8.46 -13.10 8.37
N TYR A 3 -9.05 -14.09 9.05
CA TYR A 3 -10.39 -14.60 8.77
C TYR A 3 -11.50 -13.56 8.95
N VAL A 4 -11.40 -12.71 9.99
CA VAL A 4 -12.38 -11.67 10.29
C VAL A 4 -12.34 -10.56 9.25
N ILE A 5 -11.12 -10.20 8.82
CA ILE A 5 -10.93 -9.22 7.74
C ILE A 5 -11.48 -9.80 6.43
N PHE A 6 -11.14 -11.04 6.10
CA PHE A 6 -11.64 -11.70 4.89
C PHE A 6 -13.17 -11.78 4.87
N SER A 7 -13.80 -12.24 5.95
CA SER A 7 -15.26 -12.31 6.02
C SER A 7 -15.90 -10.94 5.87
N TYR A 8 -15.36 -9.92 6.54
CA TYR A 8 -15.83 -8.55 6.38
C TYR A 8 -15.84 -8.11 4.91
N TRP A 9 -14.75 -8.33 4.16
CA TRP A 9 -14.67 -7.93 2.74
C TRP A 9 -15.58 -8.72 1.81
N VAL A 10 -15.79 -10.01 2.09
CA VAL A 10 -16.76 -10.83 1.35
C VAL A 10 -18.18 -10.28 1.50
N PHE A 11 -18.53 -9.72 2.66
CA PHE A 11 -19.83 -9.10 2.90
C PHE A 11 -19.89 -7.62 2.46
N ASP A 12 -18.78 -6.90 2.54
CA ASP A 12 -18.70 -5.48 2.16
C ASP A 12 -18.92 -5.25 0.66
N VAL A 13 -18.41 -6.14 -0.20
CA VAL A 13 -18.59 -6.02 -1.66
C VAL A 13 -20.08 -6.08 -2.05
N PRO A 14 -20.87 -7.09 -1.65
CA PRO A 14 -22.33 -7.10 -1.84
C PRO A 14 -23.02 -5.90 -1.18
N ALA A 15 -22.62 -5.54 0.04
CA ALA A 15 -23.22 -4.39 0.73
C ALA A 15 -23.01 -3.09 -0.05
N SER A 16 -21.87 -2.92 -0.72
CA SER A 16 -21.53 -1.75 -1.52
C SER A 16 -22.43 -1.55 -2.75
N PHE A 17 -23.14 -2.58 -3.21
CA PHE A 17 -24.18 -2.44 -4.24
C PHE A 17 -25.47 -1.81 -3.69
N ILE A 18 -25.64 -1.79 -2.37
CA ILE A 18 -26.84 -1.33 -1.66
C ILE A 18 -26.54 -0.04 -0.86
N THR A 19 -25.27 0.26 -0.59
CA THR A 19 -24.85 1.50 0.08
C THR A 19 -24.96 2.69 -0.88
N GLY A 20 -25.82 3.66 -0.54
CA GLY A 20 -25.95 4.89 -1.30
C GLY A 20 -24.68 5.74 -1.28
N TYR A 21 -24.56 6.62 -2.27
CA TYR A 21 -23.45 7.58 -2.37
C TYR A 21 -23.98 9.00 -2.39
N ASP A 22 -23.20 9.96 -1.90
CA ASP A 22 -23.54 11.37 -1.99
C ASP A 22 -23.13 11.94 -3.36
N SER A 23 -24.08 12.59 -4.02
CA SER A 23 -23.87 13.33 -5.26
C SER A 23 -24.27 14.80 -5.09
N GLY A 24 -23.37 15.59 -4.48
CA GLY A 24 -23.57 17.04 -4.33
C GLY A 24 -24.57 17.42 -3.24
N GLY A 25 -24.58 16.70 -2.12
CA GLY A 25 -25.46 16.91 -0.97
C GLY A 25 -26.79 16.16 -1.06
N ILE A 26 -26.96 15.29 -2.05
CA ILE A 26 -28.15 14.45 -2.24
C ILE A 26 -27.73 12.99 -2.17
N LEU A 27 -28.28 12.29 -1.18
CA LEU A 27 -28.05 10.87 -0.99
C LEU A 27 -28.83 10.05 -2.03
N GLU A 28 -28.12 9.47 -3.00
CA GLU A 28 -28.71 8.61 -4.03
C GLU A 28 -28.79 7.16 -3.54
N MET A 29 -30.02 6.67 -3.35
CA MET A 29 -30.32 5.31 -2.85
C MET A 29 -30.89 4.37 -3.92
N ARG A 30 -31.03 4.84 -5.16
CA ARG A 30 -31.60 4.02 -6.26
C ARG A 30 -30.64 2.90 -6.64
N PHE A 31 -31.02 1.65 -6.34
CA PHE A 31 -30.18 0.47 -6.56
C PHE A 31 -29.48 0.42 -7.93
N ALA A 32 -30.21 0.63 -9.03
CA ALA A 32 -29.63 0.58 -10.37
C ALA A 32 -28.54 1.65 -10.63
N VAL A 33 -28.69 2.82 -10.02
CA VAL A 33 -27.75 3.93 -10.16
C VAL A 33 -26.52 3.68 -9.29
N VAL A 34 -26.72 3.27 -8.04
CA VAL A 34 -25.67 2.88 -7.08
C VAL A 34 -24.82 1.75 -7.64
N ALA A 35 -25.45 0.66 -8.08
CA ALA A 35 -24.77 -0.49 -8.66
C ALA A 35 -23.91 -0.10 -9.87
N ARG A 36 -24.44 0.73 -10.78
CA ARG A 36 -23.69 1.20 -11.95
C ARG A 36 -22.50 2.08 -11.57
N ASN A 37 -22.67 2.94 -10.57
CA ASN A 37 -21.59 3.79 -10.06
C ASN A 37 -20.48 2.95 -9.43
N TYR A 38 -20.84 1.99 -8.58
CA TYR A 38 -19.89 1.07 -7.93
C TYR A 38 -19.13 0.20 -8.94
N VAL A 39 -19.83 -0.36 -9.95
CA VAL A 39 -19.21 -1.14 -11.03
C VAL A 39 -18.17 -0.34 -11.83
N ARG A 40 -18.43 0.95 -12.07
CA ARG A 40 -17.50 1.81 -12.81
C ARG A 40 -16.33 2.33 -11.98
N GLY A 41 -16.47 2.40 -10.66
CA GLY A 41 -15.44 2.90 -9.76
C GLY A 41 -14.69 1.79 -9.02
N TRP A 42 -15.30 1.27 -7.96
CA TRP A 42 -14.62 0.50 -6.92
C TRP A 42 -14.68 -1.02 -7.06
N LEU A 43 -15.57 -1.55 -7.91
CA LEU A 43 -15.72 -3.00 -8.07
C LEU A 43 -14.44 -3.69 -8.55
N ILE A 44 -13.74 -3.10 -9.52
CA ILE A 44 -12.51 -3.70 -10.09
C ILE A 44 -11.41 -3.81 -9.02
N PRO A 45 -11.03 -2.72 -8.32
CA PRO A 45 -10.12 -2.81 -7.17
C PRO A 45 -10.58 -3.83 -6.12
N ASP A 46 -11.85 -3.81 -5.71
CA ASP A 46 -12.36 -4.67 -4.64
C ASP A 46 -12.26 -6.16 -5.02
N ILE A 47 -12.58 -6.53 -6.27
CA ILE A 47 -12.43 -7.89 -6.78
C ILE A 47 -10.96 -8.30 -6.86
N ILE A 48 -10.05 -7.41 -7.32
CA ILE A 48 -8.62 -7.72 -7.38
C ILE A 48 -8.10 -8.05 -5.97
N VAL A 49 -8.41 -7.22 -4.97
CA VAL A 49 -7.93 -7.48 -3.61
C VAL A 49 -8.60 -8.72 -3.01
N LEU A 50 -9.90 -8.95 -3.26
CA LEU A 50 -10.60 -10.15 -2.79
C LEU A 50 -10.03 -11.44 -3.41
N SER A 51 -9.79 -11.45 -4.72
CA SER A 51 -9.23 -12.60 -5.42
C SER A 51 -7.82 -12.94 -4.90
N LEU A 52 -7.02 -11.92 -4.63
CA LEU A 52 -5.69 -12.03 -4.05
C LEU A 52 -5.74 -12.60 -2.63
N ASP A 53 -6.71 -12.17 -1.82
CA ASP A 53 -6.94 -12.73 -0.48
C ASP A 53 -7.32 -14.22 -0.54
N ILE A 54 -8.16 -14.62 -1.49
CA ILE A 54 -8.52 -16.02 -1.74
C ILE A 54 -7.30 -16.84 -2.15
N VAL A 55 -6.48 -16.33 -3.08
CA VAL A 55 -5.25 -17.01 -3.53
C VAL A 55 -4.28 -17.20 -2.37
N ILE A 56 -4.05 -16.16 -1.57
CA ILE A 56 -3.21 -16.27 -0.37
C ILE A 56 -3.80 -17.30 0.61
N PHE A 57 -5.11 -17.28 0.81
CA PHE A 57 -5.78 -18.21 1.73
C PHE A 57 -5.62 -19.67 1.27
N ILE A 58 -5.84 -19.96 -0.01
CA ILE A 58 -5.69 -21.30 -0.59
C ILE A 58 -4.22 -21.72 -0.54
N VAL A 59 -3.30 -20.88 -1.01
CA VAL A 59 -1.87 -21.23 -1.08
C VAL A 59 -1.28 -21.47 0.31
N PHE A 60 -1.51 -20.57 1.27
CA PHE A 60 -0.98 -20.71 2.64
C PHE A 60 -1.75 -21.73 3.49
N GLY A 61 -3.06 -21.91 3.26
CA GLY A 61 -3.87 -22.92 3.96
C GLY A 61 -3.56 -24.35 3.52
N VAL A 62 -3.22 -24.54 2.23
CA VAL A 62 -2.80 -25.85 1.70
C VAL A 62 -1.36 -26.16 2.12
N SER A 63 -0.45 -25.18 2.10
CA SER A 63 0.97 -25.42 2.47
C SER A 63 1.20 -25.68 3.96
N SER A 64 0.27 -25.34 4.86
CA SER A 64 0.33 -25.79 6.27
C SER A 64 0.03 -27.28 6.48
N SER A 65 -0.38 -28.01 5.43
CA SER A 65 -0.71 -29.45 5.51
C SER A 65 0.34 -30.37 4.88
N THR A 66 1.43 -29.83 4.34
CA THR A 66 2.47 -30.62 3.66
C THR A 66 3.84 -30.25 4.25
N GLU A 67 4.23 -30.94 5.32
CA GLU A 67 5.61 -30.98 5.77
C GLU A 67 6.43 -31.70 4.70
N GLY A 68 7.26 -30.96 3.96
CA GLY A 68 8.26 -31.51 3.04
C GLY A 68 7.95 -31.26 1.57
N ASP A 69 8.57 -30.21 1.01
CA ASP A 69 9.53 -30.36 -0.10
C ASP A 69 10.19 -29.00 -0.38
N ASP A 70 11.51 -28.94 -0.26
CA ASP A 70 12.34 -27.77 -0.56
C ASP A 70 12.43 -27.55 -2.08
N SER A 71 11.35 -27.06 -2.68
CA SER A 71 11.37 -26.58 -4.07
C SER A 71 11.43 -25.05 -4.11
N LEU A 72 12.59 -24.55 -4.53
CA LEU A 72 13.02 -23.16 -4.59
C LEU A 72 12.15 -22.15 -5.41
N PRO A 73 11.17 -22.52 -6.28
CA PRO A 73 10.25 -21.53 -6.88
C PRO A 73 9.16 -21.05 -5.91
N SER A 74 8.82 -21.85 -4.91
CA SER A 74 7.72 -21.59 -3.96
C SER A 74 7.99 -20.38 -3.06
N PHE A 75 9.26 -20.16 -2.70
CA PHE A 75 9.64 -19.10 -1.76
C PHE A 75 9.59 -17.70 -2.37
N ARG A 76 9.95 -17.56 -3.67
CA ARG A 76 9.84 -16.28 -4.41
C ARG A 76 8.37 -15.89 -4.59
N ILE A 77 7.51 -16.85 -4.94
CA ILE A 77 6.06 -16.65 -5.10
C ILE A 77 5.41 -16.33 -3.75
N ALA A 78 5.77 -17.04 -2.68
CA ALA A 78 5.26 -16.75 -1.33
C ALA A 78 5.68 -15.35 -0.82
N ARG A 79 6.90 -14.91 -1.13
CA ARG A 79 7.36 -13.54 -0.81
C ARG A 79 6.65 -12.48 -1.66
N ALA A 80 6.46 -12.71 -2.96
CA ALA A 80 5.69 -11.82 -3.83
C ALA A 80 4.21 -11.71 -3.39
N LEU A 81 3.58 -12.84 -3.05
CA LEU A 81 2.23 -12.88 -2.47
C LEU A 81 2.14 -12.12 -1.15
N ARG A 82 3.22 -12.11 -0.35
CA ARG A 82 3.28 -11.33 0.89
C ARG A 82 3.29 -9.82 0.61
N LEU A 83 4.00 -9.37 -0.43
CA LEU A 83 3.98 -7.98 -0.88
C LEU A 83 2.62 -7.59 -1.44
N MET A 84 1.89 -8.50 -2.09
CA MET A 84 0.56 -8.21 -2.60
C MET A 84 -0.50 -7.94 -1.52
N ARG A 85 -0.24 -8.27 -0.24
CA ARG A 85 -1.10 -7.86 0.89
C ARG A 85 -1.21 -6.35 1.04
N PHE A 86 -0.24 -5.61 0.52
CA PHE A 86 -0.24 -4.15 0.49
C PHE A 86 -1.36 -3.56 -0.38
N ALA A 87 -1.89 -4.31 -1.36
CA ALA A 87 -3.09 -3.93 -2.09
C ALA A 87 -4.31 -3.76 -1.16
N ARG A 88 -4.31 -4.39 0.02
CA ARG A 88 -5.36 -4.19 1.02
C ARG A 88 -5.39 -2.77 1.58
N LEU A 89 -4.35 -1.95 1.46
CA LEU A 89 -4.45 -0.55 1.89
C LEU A 89 -5.22 0.33 0.90
N LEU A 90 -5.46 -0.11 -0.35
CA LEU A 90 -6.44 0.55 -1.21
C LEU A 90 -7.81 0.58 -0.56
N ARG A 91 -8.11 -0.40 0.30
CA ARG A 91 -9.34 -0.44 1.08
C ARG A 91 -9.41 0.62 2.18
N LEU A 92 -8.26 1.11 2.68
CA LEU A 92 -8.26 2.28 3.56
C LEU A 92 -8.82 3.50 2.84
N HIS A 93 -8.66 3.60 1.51
CA HIS A 93 -9.24 4.69 0.71
C HIS A 93 -10.76 4.82 0.96
N LYS A 94 -11.46 3.69 1.04
CA LYS A 94 -12.91 3.64 1.29
C LYS A 94 -13.28 4.20 2.66
N MET A 95 -12.40 4.08 3.66
CA MET A 95 -12.60 4.63 5.00
C MET A 95 -12.39 6.14 5.09
N TRP A 96 -11.76 6.77 4.09
CA TRP A 96 -11.56 8.22 4.13
C TRP A 96 -12.87 8.98 4.02
N HIS A 97 -13.86 8.47 3.29
CA HIS A 97 -15.20 9.08 3.24
C HIS A 97 -15.86 9.17 4.61
N LEU A 98 -15.72 8.12 5.44
CA LEU A 98 -16.21 8.14 6.83
C LEU A 98 -15.46 9.16 7.68
N VAL A 99 -14.16 9.32 7.46
CA VAL A 99 -13.36 10.34 8.15
C VAL A 99 -13.78 11.74 7.68
N ASP A 100 -14.00 11.94 6.39
CA ASP A 100 -14.47 13.21 5.82
C ASP A 100 -15.83 13.62 6.40
N ASP A 101 -16.80 12.70 6.43
CA ASP A 101 -18.13 12.93 7.03
C ASP A 101 -18.07 13.28 8.54
N LEU A 102 -17.11 12.70 9.26
CA LEU A 102 -16.88 12.99 10.68
C LEU A 102 -16.21 14.35 10.87
N LEU A 103 -15.30 14.73 9.97
CA LEU A 103 -14.60 16.02 10.02
C LEU A 103 -15.54 17.18 9.68
N ASP A 104 -16.49 16.98 8.76
CA ASP A 104 -17.50 17.98 8.41
C ASP A 104 -18.42 18.34 9.59
N ARG A 105 -18.48 17.50 10.63
CA ARG A 105 -19.23 17.80 11.86
C ARG A 105 -18.47 18.69 12.83
N VAL A 106 -17.17 18.90 12.63
CA VAL A 106 -16.34 19.71 13.53
C VAL A 106 -16.30 21.15 13.06
N LYS A 107 -16.70 22.09 13.94
CA LYS A 107 -16.85 23.51 13.62
C LYS A 107 -15.60 24.37 13.87
N THR A 108 -14.53 23.81 14.41
CA THR A 108 -13.35 24.58 14.83
C THR A 108 -12.26 24.55 13.77
N ASP A 109 -11.99 25.68 13.14
CA ASP A 109 -11.04 25.81 12.02
C ASP A 109 -9.62 25.32 12.36
N SER A 110 -9.11 25.63 13.56
CA SER A 110 -7.76 25.20 13.99
C SER A 110 -7.63 23.68 14.14
N PHE A 111 -8.70 23.02 14.58
CA PHE A 111 -8.71 21.57 14.74
C PHE A 111 -8.79 20.86 13.38
N LEU A 112 -9.60 21.39 12.46
CA LEU A 112 -9.67 20.91 11.09
C LEU A 112 -8.32 21.00 10.37
N LEU A 113 -7.62 22.14 10.50
CA LEU A 113 -6.29 22.32 9.92
C LEU A 113 -5.29 21.32 10.49
N THR A 114 -5.30 21.12 11.82
CA THR A 114 -4.41 20.15 12.49
C THR A 114 -4.66 18.73 11.97
N ILE A 115 -5.92 18.30 11.87
CA ILE A 115 -6.24 16.97 11.35
C ILE A 115 -5.82 16.83 9.90
N LYS A 116 -6.05 17.84 9.05
CA LYS A 116 -5.61 17.82 7.65
C LYS A 116 -4.10 17.58 7.53
N ILE A 117 -3.29 18.28 8.33
CA ILE A 117 -1.82 18.08 8.36
C ILE A 117 -1.46 16.67 8.83
N VAL A 118 -2.02 16.21 9.95
CA VAL A 118 -1.73 14.88 10.51
C VAL A 118 -2.12 13.78 9.52
N ARG A 119 -3.28 13.91 8.89
CA ARG A 119 -3.76 13.03 7.81
C ARG A 119 -2.76 12.98 6.66
N SER A 120 -2.34 14.15 6.19
CA SER A 120 -1.42 14.26 5.06
C SER A 120 -0.06 13.62 5.39
N LEU A 121 0.48 13.87 6.59
CA LEU A 121 1.71 13.24 7.08
C LEU A 121 1.57 11.71 7.17
N ALA A 122 0.43 11.20 7.65
CA ALA A 122 0.16 9.77 7.71
C ALA A 122 0.12 9.12 6.31
N VAL A 123 -0.45 9.81 5.31
CA VAL A 123 -0.43 9.36 3.91
C VAL A 123 1.01 9.31 3.37
N VAL A 124 1.82 10.35 3.61
CA VAL A 124 3.23 10.38 3.19
C VAL A 124 4.02 9.23 3.82
N LEU A 125 3.86 8.99 5.13
CA LEU A 125 4.51 7.88 5.82
C LEU A 125 4.06 6.51 5.27
N ALA A 126 2.76 6.37 4.97
CA ALA A 126 2.24 5.16 4.34
C ALA A 126 2.86 4.93 2.96
N ILE A 127 2.91 5.93 2.09
CA ILE A 127 3.56 5.79 0.76
C ILE A 127 5.04 5.41 0.93
N ASN A 128 5.76 6.05 1.86
CA ASN A 128 7.17 5.75 2.09
C ASN A 128 7.43 4.34 2.64
N HIS A 129 6.53 3.79 3.46
CA HIS A 129 6.59 2.38 3.87
C HIS A 129 6.52 1.43 2.67
N TYR A 130 5.70 1.76 1.68
CA TYR A 130 5.50 0.92 0.50
C TYR A 130 6.69 0.99 -0.43
N VAL A 131 7.16 2.20 -0.69
CA VAL A 131 8.35 2.46 -1.50
C VAL A 131 9.57 1.78 -0.86
N SER A 132 9.74 1.87 0.46
CA SER A 132 10.86 1.21 1.15
C SER A 132 10.75 -0.31 1.14
N CYS A 133 9.56 -0.87 1.35
CA CYS A 133 9.33 -2.32 1.22
C CYS A 133 9.59 -2.81 -0.21
N ALA A 134 9.19 -2.04 -1.24
CA ALA A 134 9.48 -2.38 -2.63
C ALA A 134 10.98 -2.30 -2.95
N PHE A 135 11.66 -1.25 -2.47
CA PHE A 135 13.10 -1.08 -2.64
C PHE A 135 13.91 -2.21 -1.98
N LEU A 136 13.52 -2.62 -0.77
CA LEU A 136 14.10 -3.76 -0.08
C LEU A 136 13.76 -5.09 -0.77
N ALA A 137 12.54 -5.24 -1.27
CA ALA A 137 12.13 -6.43 -2.02
C ALA A 137 12.94 -6.60 -3.31
N MET A 138 13.26 -5.52 -4.04
CA MET A 138 14.11 -5.59 -5.23
C MET A 138 15.47 -6.21 -4.91
N ALA A 139 16.15 -5.76 -3.85
CA ALA A 139 17.43 -6.32 -3.42
C ALA A 139 17.33 -7.78 -2.93
N LEU A 140 16.20 -8.18 -2.33
CA LEU A 140 16.04 -9.52 -1.75
C LEU A 140 15.49 -10.58 -2.74
N LEU A 141 14.87 -10.17 -3.84
CA LEU A 141 14.11 -11.07 -4.72
C LEU A 141 14.55 -11.05 -6.18
N PHE A 142 15.00 -9.91 -6.70
CA PHE A 142 15.03 -9.66 -8.14
C PHE A 142 16.43 -9.56 -8.73
N GLU A 143 17.49 -9.67 -7.92
CA GLU A 143 18.86 -9.61 -8.42
C GLU A 143 19.57 -10.96 -8.31
N GLU A 144 19.82 -11.56 -9.47
CA GLU A 144 20.71 -12.72 -9.66
C GLU A 144 22.20 -12.32 -9.64
N GLN A 145 22.48 -11.01 -9.68
CA GLN A 145 23.82 -10.44 -9.55
C GLN A 145 24.11 -10.11 -8.09
N SER A 146 25.27 -10.53 -7.60
CA SER A 146 25.69 -10.44 -6.19
C SER A 146 25.93 -9.02 -5.64
N LEU A 147 25.54 -7.96 -6.36
CA LEU A 147 25.84 -6.56 -6.03
C LEU A 147 24.56 -5.71 -6.02
N THR A 148 23.73 -5.93 -5.01
CA THR A 148 22.54 -5.11 -4.74
C THR A 148 22.91 -3.86 -3.94
N TRP A 149 21.99 -2.88 -3.85
CA TRP A 149 22.18 -1.73 -2.95
C TRP A 149 22.44 -2.15 -1.49
N LEU A 150 21.87 -3.29 -1.07
CA LEU A 150 21.98 -3.82 0.29
C LEU A 150 23.41 -4.31 0.59
N VAL A 151 24.02 -4.99 -0.38
CA VAL A 151 25.42 -5.46 -0.28
C VAL A 151 26.39 -4.28 -0.34
N LEU A 152 26.16 -3.33 -1.24
CA LEU A 152 27.01 -2.14 -1.38
C LEU A 152 26.99 -1.22 -0.15
N ALA A 153 25.90 -1.26 0.62
CA ALA A 153 25.76 -0.50 1.86
C ALA A 153 26.24 -1.28 3.11
N ASP A 154 26.79 -2.49 2.95
CA ASP A 154 27.18 -3.41 4.04
C ASP A 154 26.01 -3.71 5.01
N LEU A 155 24.79 -3.85 4.47
CA LEU A 155 23.56 -4.07 5.25
C LEU A 155 22.99 -5.49 5.09
N ASP A 156 23.57 -6.33 4.25
CA ASP A 156 23.08 -7.67 3.93
C ASP A 156 23.14 -8.63 5.12
N GLN A 157 24.17 -8.52 5.97
CA GLN A 157 24.36 -9.34 7.17
C GLN A 157 23.78 -8.73 8.46
N VAL A 158 23.14 -7.56 8.36
CA VAL A 158 22.61 -6.81 9.52
C VAL A 158 21.15 -7.20 9.78
N PRO A 159 20.60 -7.10 11.01
CA PRO A 159 19.20 -7.43 11.28
C PRO A 159 18.20 -6.70 10.38
N PHE A 160 17.10 -7.39 10.03
CA PHE A 160 16.04 -6.87 9.16
C PHE A 160 15.53 -5.48 9.58
N THR A 161 15.44 -5.20 10.89
CA THR A 161 15.03 -3.88 11.40
C THR A 161 15.92 -2.77 10.87
N THR A 162 17.23 -2.97 10.86
CA THR A 162 18.18 -1.97 10.34
C THR A 162 18.08 -1.86 8.82
N GLN A 163 17.97 -2.99 8.10
CA GLN A 163 17.77 -2.99 6.65
C GLN A 163 16.51 -2.19 6.26
N TYR A 164 15.40 -2.43 6.97
CA TYR A 164 14.13 -1.75 6.78
C TYR A 164 14.21 -0.26 7.13
N LEU A 165 14.81 0.10 8.27
CA LEU A 165 14.96 1.52 8.66
C LEU A 165 15.84 2.28 7.65
N SER A 166 16.90 1.67 7.14
CA SER A 166 17.75 2.23 6.09
C SER A 166 16.98 2.43 4.77
N ALA A 167 16.19 1.43 4.35
CA ALA A 167 15.33 1.57 3.17
C ALA A 167 14.24 2.63 3.36
N LEU A 168 13.67 2.75 4.56
CA LEU A 168 12.66 3.74 4.91
C LEU A 168 13.25 5.16 4.90
N HIS A 169 14.44 5.33 5.47
CA HIS A 169 15.18 6.59 5.41
C HIS A 169 15.49 6.97 3.97
N TRP A 170 15.97 6.02 3.15
CA TRP A 170 16.18 6.24 1.71
C TRP A 170 14.91 6.72 1.01
N SER A 171 13.78 6.05 1.24
CA SER A 171 12.50 6.46 0.66
C SER A 171 12.14 7.90 1.06
N LEU A 172 12.23 8.23 2.36
CA LEU A 172 11.89 9.57 2.87
C LEU A 172 12.75 10.66 2.22
N THR A 173 14.03 10.37 1.97
CA THR A 173 14.94 11.32 1.30
C THR A 173 14.57 11.62 -0.16
N GLN A 174 13.73 10.79 -0.79
CA GLN A 174 13.21 11.06 -2.15
C GLN A 174 12.04 12.06 -2.14
N PHE A 175 11.32 12.17 -1.02
CA PHE A 175 10.18 13.08 -0.83
C PHE A 175 10.60 14.40 -0.19
N MET A 176 11.64 14.36 0.65
CA MET A 176 12.20 15.52 1.32
C MET A 176 13.72 15.52 1.15
N PRO A 177 14.34 16.65 0.77
CA PRO A 177 15.79 16.73 0.66
C PRO A 177 16.43 16.38 2.00
N ALA A 178 17.12 15.24 2.05
CA ALA A 178 17.87 14.78 3.20
C ALA A 178 19.09 13.99 2.71
N THR A 179 20.13 13.95 3.53
CA THR A 179 21.36 13.23 3.17
C THR A 179 21.15 11.73 3.33
N ASN A 180 21.61 10.98 2.34
CA ASN A 180 21.60 9.52 2.40
C ASN A 180 22.77 8.94 1.60
N ASN A 181 23.36 7.88 2.13
CA ASN A 181 24.53 7.21 1.53
C ASN A 181 24.14 5.98 0.72
N ILE A 182 22.85 5.68 0.60
CA ILE A 182 22.33 4.54 -0.16
C ILE A 182 21.90 5.03 -1.55
N ALA A 183 22.34 4.34 -2.59
CA ALA A 183 22.00 4.66 -3.97
C ALA A 183 21.59 3.39 -4.74
N PRO A 184 20.66 3.50 -5.71
CA PRO A 184 20.34 2.40 -6.60
C PRO A 184 21.55 2.05 -7.46
N ASN A 185 21.88 0.76 -7.54
CA ASN A 185 23.02 0.27 -8.29
C ASN A 185 22.63 -0.12 -9.71
N SER A 186 21.66 -1.01 -9.86
CA SER A 186 21.29 -1.62 -11.14
C SER A 186 20.32 -0.76 -11.96
N ALA A 187 20.16 -1.12 -13.24
CA ALA A 187 19.24 -0.42 -14.13
C ALA A 187 17.78 -0.47 -13.64
N THR A 188 17.35 -1.60 -13.07
CA THR A 188 16.00 -1.78 -12.53
C THR A 188 15.79 -0.93 -11.27
N GLU A 189 16.74 -0.93 -10.34
CA GLU A 189 16.71 -0.08 -9.15
C GLU A 189 16.70 1.41 -9.51
N ARG A 190 17.46 1.80 -10.54
CA ARG A 190 17.51 3.19 -11.04
C ARG A 190 16.20 3.63 -11.67
N VAL A 191 15.60 2.78 -12.51
CA VAL A 191 14.27 3.06 -13.10
C VAL A 191 13.24 3.24 -12.00
N PHE A 192 13.23 2.34 -11.00
CA PHE A 192 12.36 2.46 -9.84
C PHE A 192 12.58 3.78 -9.09
N ALA A 193 13.83 4.14 -8.79
CA ALA A 193 14.16 5.39 -8.11
C ALA A 193 13.69 6.64 -8.87
N ILE A 194 13.81 6.65 -10.20
CA ILE A 194 13.30 7.75 -11.05
C ILE A 194 11.78 7.91 -10.87
N PHE A 195 11.02 6.81 -10.92
CA PHE A 195 9.57 6.86 -10.69
C PHE A 195 9.23 7.35 -9.27
N VAL A 196 9.98 6.90 -8.26
CA VAL A 196 9.78 7.32 -6.87
C VAL A 196 10.00 8.82 -6.71
N VAL A 197 11.05 9.39 -7.30
CA VAL A 197 11.32 10.83 -7.24
C VAL A 197 10.20 11.65 -7.91
N LEU A 198 9.68 11.20 -9.05
CA LEU A 198 8.55 11.85 -9.74
C LEU A 198 7.28 11.83 -8.87
N ILE A 199 6.98 10.69 -8.24
CA ILE A 199 5.86 10.58 -7.29
C ILE A 199 6.11 11.47 -6.06
N GLY A 200 7.34 11.49 -5.55
CA GLY A 200 7.75 12.32 -4.43
C GLY A 200 7.49 13.80 -4.68
N LEU A 201 7.86 14.29 -5.86
CA LEU A 201 7.60 15.67 -6.29
C LEU A 201 6.09 15.98 -6.32
N ALA A 202 5.28 15.08 -6.89
CA ALA A 202 3.84 15.26 -6.98
C ALA A 202 3.17 15.30 -5.59
N VAL A 203 3.58 14.40 -4.69
CA VAL A 203 3.06 14.33 -3.31
C VAL A 203 3.49 15.55 -2.51
N PHE A 204 4.76 15.97 -2.61
CA PHE A 204 5.27 17.16 -1.94
C PHE A 204 4.56 18.43 -2.42
N SER A 205 4.35 18.57 -3.73
CA SER A 205 3.59 19.71 -4.29
C SER A 205 2.14 19.71 -3.80
N SER A 206 1.51 18.53 -3.68
CA SER A 206 0.14 18.42 -3.16
C SER A 206 0.06 18.78 -1.68
N PHE A 207 1.10 18.48 -0.89
CA PHE A 207 1.19 18.86 0.52
C PHE A 207 1.30 20.38 0.70
N ILE A 208 2.03 21.08 -0.17
CA ILE A 208 2.18 22.54 -0.11
C ILE A 208 0.94 23.27 -0.62
N SER A 209 0.26 22.71 -1.62
CA SER A 209 -0.88 23.35 -2.28
C SER A 209 -2.21 23.22 -1.52
N GLY A 210 -2.31 22.32 -0.53
CA GLY A 210 -3.53 22.04 0.24
C GLY A 210 -3.54 22.65 1.63
#